data_AF-A0A8I1SUG3-F1
#
_entry.id   AF-A0A8I1SUG3-F1
#
_cell.length_a   1.000
_cell.length_b   1.000
_cell.length_c   1.000
_cell.angle_alpha   90.00
_cell.angle_beta   90.00
_cell.angle_gamma   90.00
#
_symmetry.space_group_name_H-M   'P 1'
#
loop_
_entity.id
_entity.type
_entity.pdbx_description
1 polymer ?
#
loop_
_entity_poly.entity_id
_entity_poly.type
_entity_poly.pdbx_seq_one_letter_code
_entity_poly.pdbx_strand_id
1 'polypeptide(L)'
;MKRSAINHLIRSAQECFAAHHWALPSNARWDLTDFGLGDWKKYGLVLVNLAEEPEYCEKLMYAQQGMTTPSHAHKKKKEDIICRWGKLAIKVWAKHPAQAGNGLVIIPVNHEPIEFNSGAIIELEAGSRVTLMSGV
;
A
#
# COMPACT_ATOMS: atom_id res chain seq x y z
N MET A 1 9.58 14.03 9.32
CA MET A 1 8.26 14.66 9.51
C MET A 1 8.10 15.42 10.85
N LYS A 2 7.43 16.59 10.89
CA LYS A 2 7.10 17.32 12.13
C LYS A 2 5.96 16.63 12.90
N ARG A 3 5.95 16.71 14.24
CA ARG A 3 4.88 16.13 15.09
C ARG A 3 3.48 16.63 14.73
N SER A 4 3.33 17.90 14.34
CA SER A 4 2.04 18.44 13.90
C SER A 4 1.49 17.77 12.65
N ALA A 5 2.35 17.42 11.68
CA ALA A 5 1.96 16.70 10.48
C ALA A 5 1.57 15.25 10.80
N ILE A 6 2.31 14.59 11.70
CA ILE A 6 1.98 13.24 12.19
C ILE A 6 0.58 13.24 12.83
N ASN A 7 0.31 14.17 13.75
CA ASN A 7 -0.99 14.27 14.43
C ASN A 7 -2.14 14.57 13.46
N HIS A 8 -1.90 15.42 12.46
CA HIS A 8 -2.85 15.71 11.38
C HIS A 8 -3.18 14.45 10.57
N LEU A 9 -2.15 13.70 10.13
CA LEU A 9 -2.33 12.47 9.36
C LEU A 9 -3.07 11.39 10.15
N ILE A 10 -2.76 11.20 11.43
CA ILE A 10 -3.50 10.26 12.30
C ILE A 10 -4.97 10.66 12.39
N ARG A 11 -5.27 11.93 12.65
CA ARG A 11 -6.66 12.40 12.73
C ARG A 11 -7.41 12.20 11.42
N SER A 12 -6.80 12.59 10.30
CA SER A 12 -7.36 12.41 8.96
C SER A 12 -7.63 10.94 8.63
N ALA A 13 -6.72 10.03 9.03
CA ALA A 13 -6.91 8.59 8.87
C ALA A 13 -8.05 8.06 9.76
N GLN A 14 -8.12 8.47 11.02
CA GLN A 14 -9.20 8.09 11.95
C GLN A 14 -10.57 8.55 11.44
N GLU A 15 -10.69 9.78 10.95
CA GLU A 15 -11.93 10.31 10.35
C GLU A 15 -12.35 9.48 9.14
N CYS A 16 -11.40 9.16 8.24
CA CYS A 16 -11.65 8.30 7.09
C CYS A 16 -12.11 6.90 7.50
N PHE A 17 -11.42 6.25 8.44
CA PHE A 17 -11.77 4.92 8.91
C PHE A 17 -13.16 4.91 9.55
N ALA A 18 -13.47 5.88 10.41
CA ALA A 18 -14.78 6.00 11.04
C ALA A 18 -15.91 6.23 10.01
N ALA A 19 -15.69 7.13 9.04
CA ALA A 19 -16.66 7.43 7.98
C ALA A 19 -16.99 6.21 7.09
N HIS A 20 -16.06 5.25 7.00
CA HIS A 20 -16.24 4.01 6.25
C HIS A 20 -16.48 2.77 7.12
N HIS A 21 -16.82 2.97 8.40
CA HIS A 21 -17.19 1.93 9.36
C HIS A 21 -16.06 0.95 9.73
N TRP A 22 -14.82 1.42 9.72
CA TRP A 22 -13.66 0.66 10.20
C TRP A 22 -13.37 1.03 11.65
N ALA A 23 -13.73 0.13 12.56
CA ALA A 23 -13.37 0.24 13.97
C ALA A 23 -11.90 -0.13 14.18
N LEU A 24 -11.21 0.63 15.04
CA LEU A 24 -9.83 0.35 15.43
C LEU A 24 -9.80 -0.28 16.83
N PRO A 25 -8.78 -1.11 17.13
CA PRO A 25 -8.55 -1.57 18.50
C PRO A 25 -8.22 -0.38 19.41
N SER A 26 -8.54 -0.52 20.70
CA SER A 26 -8.31 0.53 21.72
C SER A 26 -6.84 0.99 21.80
N ASN A 27 -5.90 0.09 21.50
CA ASN A 27 -4.47 0.36 21.46
C ASN A 27 -3.89 0.21 20.04
N ALA A 28 -4.47 0.95 19.09
CA ALA A 28 -4.02 0.94 17.69
C ALA A 28 -2.52 1.26 17.56
N ARG A 29 -1.78 0.37 16.90
CA ARG A 29 -0.34 0.51 16.65
C ARG A 29 -0.10 1.23 15.32
N TRP A 30 0.15 2.54 15.39
CA TRP A 30 0.34 3.40 14.23
C TRP A 30 1.79 3.41 13.75
N ASP A 31 1.97 3.42 12.43
CA ASP A 31 3.24 3.68 11.75
C ASP A 31 3.01 4.72 10.65
N LEU A 32 3.89 5.70 10.58
CA LEU A 32 3.82 6.83 9.65
C LEU A 32 5.22 7.11 9.12
N THR A 33 5.32 7.21 7.80
CA THR A 33 6.59 7.47 7.14
C THR A 33 6.44 8.50 6.02
N ASP A 34 7.45 9.36 5.87
CA ASP A 34 7.69 10.17 4.65
C ASP A 34 8.76 9.50 3.76
N PHE A 35 9.08 8.24 4.03
CA PHE A 35 10.16 7.47 3.42
C PHE A 35 11.53 8.14 3.50
N GLY A 36 11.73 9.08 4.45
CA GLY A 36 12.94 9.88 4.56
C GLY A 36 13.10 10.94 3.46
N LEU A 37 12.06 11.17 2.64
CA LEU A 37 12.11 12.08 1.50
C LEU A 37 11.72 13.53 1.84
N GLY A 38 11.27 13.78 3.08
CA GLY A 38 10.97 15.12 3.59
C GLY A 38 9.69 15.77 3.05
N ASP A 39 8.99 15.12 2.12
CA ASP A 39 7.72 15.58 1.55
C ASP A 39 6.62 14.54 1.73
N TRP A 40 6.05 14.48 2.95
CA TRP A 40 5.00 13.53 3.30
C TRP A 40 3.71 13.68 2.47
N LYS A 41 3.48 14.84 1.86
CA LYS A 41 2.29 15.09 1.03
C LYS A 41 2.38 14.37 -0.31
N LYS A 42 3.60 14.24 -0.83
CA LYS A 42 3.87 13.52 -2.08
C LYS A 42 4.29 12.07 -1.83
N TYR A 43 5.14 11.84 -0.83
CA TYR A 43 5.66 10.54 -0.47
C TYR A 43 5.37 10.25 0.99
N GLY A 44 4.33 9.49 1.24
CA GLY A 44 4.05 9.06 2.59
C GLY A 44 3.03 7.94 2.65
N LEU A 45 2.94 7.35 3.82
CA LEU A 45 2.00 6.28 4.10
C LEU A 45 1.66 6.29 5.59
N VAL A 46 0.38 6.12 5.89
CA VAL A 46 -0.13 5.91 7.26
C VAL A 46 -0.63 4.48 7.34
N LEU A 47 -0.28 3.76 8.39
CA LEU A 47 -0.81 2.43 8.62
C LEU A 47 -1.05 2.13 10.10
N VAL A 48 -1.94 1.17 10.33
CA VAL A 48 -2.20 0.54 11.63
C VAL A 48 -1.87 -0.93 11.48
N ASN A 49 -0.95 -1.44 12.30
CA ASN A 49 -0.69 -2.87 12.38
C ASN A 49 -1.82 -3.54 13.19
N LEU A 50 -2.59 -4.41 12.55
CA LEU A 50 -3.71 -5.13 13.15
C LEU A 50 -3.28 -6.52 13.66
N ALA A 51 -2.40 -7.19 12.93
CA ALA A 51 -1.81 -8.48 13.31
C ALA A 51 -0.35 -8.57 12.85
N GLU A 52 0.49 -9.23 13.65
CA GLU A 52 1.90 -9.50 13.37
C GLU A 52 2.26 -10.88 13.95
N GLU A 53 1.83 -11.92 13.24
CA GLU A 53 2.02 -13.32 13.62
C GLU A 53 3.10 -13.98 12.75
N PRO A 54 3.69 -15.11 13.16
CA PRO A 54 4.70 -15.81 12.36
C PRO A 54 4.23 -16.19 10.95
N GLU A 55 2.94 -16.54 10.80
CA GLU A 55 2.35 -17.01 9.54
C GLU A 55 1.71 -15.89 8.71
N TYR A 56 1.23 -14.81 9.34
CA TYR A 56 0.51 -13.75 8.66
C TYR A 56 0.65 -12.39 9.34
N CYS A 57 0.44 -11.33 8.56
CA CYS A 57 0.34 -9.97 9.07
C CYS A 57 -0.86 -9.28 8.43
N GLU A 58 -1.49 -8.39 9.18
CA GLU A 58 -2.57 -7.54 8.66
C GLU A 58 -2.28 -6.08 8.98
N LYS A 59 -2.43 -5.22 7.97
CA LYS A 59 -2.26 -3.78 8.08
C LYS A 59 -3.45 -3.08 7.46
N LEU A 60 -4.02 -2.12 8.19
CA LEU A 60 -4.93 -1.15 7.63
C LEU A 60 -4.13 0.09 7.22
N MET A 61 -4.29 0.51 5.97
CA MET A 61 -3.47 1.56 5.38
C MET A 61 -4.33 2.74 4.95
N TYR A 62 -3.77 3.95 5.03
CA TYR A 62 -4.37 5.19 4.58
C TYR A 62 -3.34 6.02 3.81
N ALA A 63 -3.77 6.55 2.67
CA ALA A 63 -3.03 7.49 1.85
C ALA A 63 -4.00 8.56 1.34
N GLN A 64 -3.53 9.81 1.26
CA GLN A 64 -4.29 10.89 0.64
C GLN A 64 -4.11 10.86 -0.87
N GLN A 65 -5.02 11.53 -1.59
CA GLN A 65 -4.89 11.67 -3.04
C GLN A 65 -3.53 12.28 -3.41
N GLY A 66 -2.81 11.62 -4.31
CA GLY A 66 -1.48 12.05 -4.77
C GLY A 66 -0.31 11.57 -3.89
N MET A 67 -0.57 11.00 -2.70
CA MET A 67 0.49 10.35 -1.92
C MET A 67 0.95 9.06 -2.60
N THR A 68 2.26 8.85 -2.62
CA THR A 68 2.91 7.74 -3.29
C THR A 68 3.82 6.97 -2.35
N THR A 69 3.62 5.66 -2.26
CA THR A 69 4.63 4.74 -1.71
C THR A 69 5.68 4.47 -2.79
N PRO A 70 6.98 4.76 -2.55
CA PRO A 70 8.02 4.50 -3.53
C PRO A 70 8.09 3.02 -3.94
N SER A 71 8.51 2.75 -5.19
CA SER A 71 8.73 1.39 -5.68
C SER A 71 9.71 0.64 -4.79
N HIS A 72 9.31 -0.55 -4.37
CA HIS A 72 10.11 -1.47 -3.57
C HIS A 72 9.62 -2.90 -3.81
N ALA A 73 10.42 -3.88 -3.41
CA ALA A 73 10.05 -5.29 -3.45
C ALA A 73 10.44 -5.95 -2.13
N HIS A 74 9.68 -6.96 -1.72
CA HIS A 74 10.00 -7.74 -0.54
C HIS A 74 10.74 -9.01 -0.90
N LYS A 75 11.82 -9.33 -0.17
CA LYS A 75 12.64 -10.54 -0.39
C LYS A 75 11.98 -11.85 0.02
N LYS A 76 10.95 -11.78 0.89
CA LYS A 76 10.29 -12.95 1.49
C LYS A 76 8.78 -12.80 1.54
N LYS A 77 8.28 -11.59 1.82
CA LYS A 77 6.86 -11.33 2.00
C LYS A 77 6.13 -11.51 0.66
N LYS A 78 5.08 -12.31 0.68
CA LYS A 78 3.96 -12.27 -0.26
C LYS A 78 2.88 -11.41 0.39
N GLU A 79 2.24 -10.53 -0.36
CA GLU A 79 1.19 -9.69 0.18
C GLU A 79 0.00 -9.55 -0.76
N ASP A 80 -1.16 -9.36 -0.15
CA ASP A 80 -2.37 -8.96 -0.84
C ASP A 80 -2.64 -7.50 -0.55
N ILE A 81 -2.60 -6.66 -1.58
CA ILE A 81 -2.98 -5.25 -1.47
C ILE A 81 -4.43 -5.15 -1.90
N ILE A 82 -5.28 -4.71 -0.98
CA ILE A 82 -6.73 -4.64 -1.17
C ILE A 82 -7.15 -3.18 -1.14
N CYS A 83 -7.75 -2.69 -2.23
CA CYS A 83 -8.39 -1.39 -2.24
C CYS A 83 -9.76 -1.51 -1.54
N ARG A 84 -9.86 -1.00 -0.32
CA ARG A 84 -11.09 -1.11 0.48
C ARG A 84 -12.04 0.05 0.26
N TRP A 85 -11.51 1.21 -0.09
CA TRP A 85 -12.27 2.41 -0.39
C TRP A 85 -11.46 3.33 -1.33
N GLY A 86 -12.15 4.14 -2.13
CA GLY A 86 -11.53 5.02 -3.12
C GLY A 86 -10.98 4.25 -4.33
N LYS A 87 -9.84 4.72 -4.84
CA LYS A 87 -9.09 4.07 -5.93
C LYS A 87 -7.61 3.98 -5.57
N LEU A 88 -6.95 2.90 -5.99
CA LEU A 88 -5.53 2.71 -5.80
C LEU A 88 -4.85 2.34 -7.12
N ALA A 89 -3.88 3.14 -7.55
CA ALA A 89 -3.03 2.82 -8.69
C ALA A 89 -1.74 2.13 -8.21
N ILE A 90 -1.43 0.96 -8.76
CA ILE A 90 -0.23 0.19 -8.44
C ILE A 90 0.60 0.02 -9.69
N LYS A 91 1.85 0.47 -9.66
CA LYS A 91 2.80 0.28 -10.76
C LYS A 91 3.71 -0.91 -10.47
N VAL A 92 3.75 -1.87 -11.38
CA VAL A 92 4.45 -3.15 -11.19
C VAL A 92 5.54 -3.37 -12.22
N TRP A 93 6.59 -4.11 -11.85
CA TRP A 93 7.65 -4.53 -12.75
C TRP A 93 8.00 -5.99 -12.47
N ALA A 94 8.51 -6.71 -13.48
CA ALA A 94 8.96 -8.09 -13.29
C ALA A 94 10.21 -8.21 -12.40
N LYS A 95 11.00 -7.14 -12.30
CA LYS A 95 12.25 -7.01 -11.56
C LYS A 95 12.45 -5.55 -11.16
N HIS A 96 13.57 -5.25 -10.51
CA HIS A 96 14.00 -3.87 -10.27
C HIS A 96 13.86 -3.01 -11.54
N PRO A 97 13.24 -1.81 -11.48
CA PRO A 97 12.89 -1.02 -12.68
C PRO A 97 14.06 -0.76 -13.64
N ALA A 98 15.26 -0.53 -13.12
CA ALA A 98 16.47 -0.32 -13.93
C ALA A 98 16.91 -1.54 -14.76
N GLN A 99 16.37 -2.73 -14.46
CA GLN A 99 16.72 -4.01 -15.10
C GLN A 99 15.53 -4.68 -15.77
N ALA A 100 14.32 -4.10 -15.64
CA ALA A 100 13.09 -4.77 -16.05
C ALA A 100 12.91 -4.81 -17.57
N GLY A 101 13.44 -3.83 -18.30
CA GLY A 101 13.26 -3.71 -19.76
C GLY A 101 11.78 -3.85 -20.17
N ASN A 102 11.52 -4.62 -21.22
CA ASN A 102 10.17 -4.97 -21.69
C ASN A 102 9.65 -6.30 -21.09
N GLY A 103 10.12 -6.69 -19.90
CA GLY A 103 9.71 -7.94 -19.28
C GLY A 103 8.23 -7.97 -18.92
N LEU A 104 7.65 -9.18 -18.88
CA LEU A 104 6.27 -9.40 -18.46
C LEU A 104 6.21 -9.80 -16.97
N VAL A 105 5.16 -9.38 -16.29
CA VAL A 105 4.86 -9.75 -14.90
C VAL A 105 3.44 -10.27 -14.81
N ILE A 106 3.26 -11.41 -14.14
CA ILE A 106 1.93 -12.01 -13.91
C ILE A 106 1.51 -11.65 -12.50
N ILE A 107 0.40 -10.94 -12.37
CA ILE A 107 -0.18 -10.50 -11.09
C ILE A 107 -1.60 -11.05 -11.00
N PRO A 108 -1.92 -11.87 -9.98
CA PRO A 108 -3.30 -12.21 -9.68
C PRO A 108 -4.09 -10.96 -9.29
N VAL A 109 -5.13 -10.64 -10.06
CA VAL A 109 -6.11 -9.58 -9.77
C VAL A 109 -7.42 -10.26 -9.45
N ASN A 110 -7.93 -10.08 -8.22
CA ASN A 110 -9.12 -10.80 -7.73
C ASN A 110 -9.05 -12.33 -7.98
N HIS A 111 -7.88 -12.92 -7.72
CA HIS A 111 -7.52 -14.34 -7.92
C HIS A 111 -7.26 -14.77 -9.37
N GLU A 112 -7.62 -13.95 -10.37
CA GLU A 112 -7.35 -14.27 -11.77
C GLU A 112 -5.94 -13.82 -12.17
N PRO A 113 -5.07 -14.71 -12.69
CA PRO A 113 -3.74 -14.33 -13.15
C PRO A 113 -3.84 -13.47 -14.40
N ILE A 114 -3.34 -12.23 -14.34
CA ILE A 114 -3.30 -11.31 -15.47
C ILE A 114 -1.83 -10.97 -15.79
N GLU A 115 -1.50 -10.98 -17.08
CA GLU A 115 -0.19 -10.61 -17.57
C GLU A 115 -0.11 -9.11 -17.86
N PHE A 116 0.95 -8.46 -17.37
CA PHE A 116 1.22 -7.05 -17.57
C PHE A 116 2.63 -6.83 -18.09
N ASN A 117 2.79 -5.79 -18.92
CA ASN A 117 4.11 -5.27 -19.26
C ASN A 117 4.76 -4.62 -18.02
N SER A 118 6.07 -4.75 -17.88
CA SER A 118 6.82 -4.06 -16.82
C SER A 118 6.62 -2.54 -16.92
N GLY A 119 6.30 -1.92 -15.79
CA GLY A 119 5.92 -0.52 -15.70
C GLY A 119 4.44 -0.25 -15.97
N ALA A 120 3.61 -1.26 -16.19
CA ALA A 120 2.17 -1.10 -16.26
C ALA A 120 1.59 -0.58 -14.93
N ILE A 121 0.49 0.16 -15.04
CA ILE A 121 -0.30 0.64 -13.91
C ILE A 121 -1.57 -0.19 -13.85
N ILE A 122 -1.80 -0.80 -12.69
CA ILE A 122 -3.02 -1.52 -12.34
C ILE A 122 -3.87 -0.57 -11.50
N GLU A 123 -5.05 -0.21 -11.99
CA GLU A 123 -6.01 0.58 -11.22
C GLU A 123 -6.97 -0.35 -10.48
N LEU A 124 -6.99 -0.25 -9.15
CA LEU A 124 -7.90 -0.98 -8.28
C LEU A 124 -9.03 -0.06 -7.82
N GLU A 125 -10.25 -0.46 -8.17
CA GLU A 125 -11.47 0.07 -7.58
C GLU A 125 -11.70 -0.53 -6.19
N ALA A 126 -12.51 0.14 -5.37
CA ALA A 126 -12.93 -0.39 -4.08
C ALA A 126 -13.54 -1.80 -4.23
N GLY A 127 -13.06 -2.73 -3.39
CA GLY A 127 -13.40 -4.15 -3.44
C GLY A 127 -12.42 -5.01 -4.23
N SER A 128 -11.51 -4.41 -5.01
CA SER A 128 -10.51 -5.15 -5.78
C SER A 128 -9.19 -5.35 -5.03
N ARG A 129 -8.45 -6.39 -5.41
CA ARG A 129 -7.15 -6.74 -4.83
C ARG A 129 -6.15 -7.22 -5.87
N VAL A 130 -4.87 -7.07 -5.55
CA VAL A 130 -3.76 -7.76 -6.20
C VAL A 130 -3.02 -8.66 -5.21
N THR A 131 -2.42 -9.73 -5.72
CA THR A 131 -1.44 -10.52 -4.97
C THR A 131 -0.05 -10.26 -5.50
N LEU A 132 0.80 -9.65 -4.68
CA LEU A 132 2.21 -9.42 -5.00
C LEU A 132 3.06 -10.55 -4.42
N MET A 133 3.74 -11.27 -5.30
CA MET A 133 4.67 -12.32 -4.93
C MET A 133 6.00 -11.73 -4.48
N SER A 134 6.76 -12.47 -3.67
CA SER A 134 8.10 -12.04 -3.25
C SER A 134 8.98 -11.70 -4.46
N GLY A 135 9.58 -10.51 -4.45
CA GLY A 135 10.47 -10.02 -5.51
C GLY A 135 9.79 -9.16 -6.60
N VAL A 136 8.46 -9.08 -6.61
CA VAL A 136 7.68 -8.12 -7.40
C VAL A 136 7.68 -6.75 -6.72
#